data_AF-A0A7C1RHJ0-F1
#
_entry.id   AF-A0A7C1RHJ0-F1
#
_cell.length_a   1.000
_cell.length_b   1.000
_cell.length_c   1.000
_cell.angle_alpha   90.00
_cell.angle_beta   90.00
_cell.angle_gamma   90.00
#
_symmetry.space_group_name_H-M   'P 1'
#
loop_
_entity.id
_entity.type
_entity.pdbx_description
1 polymer ?
#
loop_
_entity_poly.entity_id
_entity_poly.type
_entity_poly.pdbx_seq_one_letter_code
_entity_poly.pdbx_strand_id
1 'polypeptide(L)'
;MAFASTLPEKKFNAIYDALYKRSADAAKAAYEMKIAKAKTRKQREACAGHYPSDWSQLFDLWSRDRVSNLHVYECLHVGHVYSPDDLKEETVH
;
A
#
# COMPACT_ATOMS: atom_id res chain seq x y z
N MET A 1 12.53 9.27 -15.97
CA MET A 1 12.03 8.40 -14.88
C MET A 1 10.86 7.60 -15.42
N ALA A 2 10.78 6.29 -15.13
CA ALA A 2 9.68 5.46 -15.58
C ALA A 2 8.52 5.55 -14.57
N PHE A 3 7.35 6.02 -15.01
CA PHE A 3 6.14 6.19 -14.22
C PHE A 3 5.03 5.27 -14.73
N ALA A 4 3.89 5.22 -14.04
CA ALA A 4 2.82 4.29 -14.33
C ALA A 4 2.32 4.44 -15.78
N SER A 5 2.18 5.69 -16.25
CA SER A 5 1.80 6.03 -17.63
C SER A 5 2.76 5.55 -18.73
N THR A 6 4.01 5.22 -18.36
CA THR A 6 5.04 4.79 -19.33
C THR A 6 5.14 3.28 -19.48
N LEU A 7 4.36 2.50 -18.73
CA LEU A 7 4.40 1.04 -18.79
C LEU A 7 3.53 0.50 -19.92
N PRO A 8 3.96 -0.59 -20.59
CA PRO A 8 3.05 -1.41 -21.38
C PRO A 8 1.90 -1.93 -20.52
N GLU A 9 0.70 -1.97 -21.09
CA GLU A 9 -0.54 -2.35 -20.40
C GLU A 9 -0.42 -3.64 -19.59
N LYS A 10 0.23 -4.68 -20.12
CA LYS A 10 0.46 -5.94 -19.40
C LYS A 10 1.25 -5.75 -18.11
N LYS A 11 2.28 -4.91 -18.12
CA LYS A 11 3.11 -4.65 -16.93
C LYS A 11 2.38 -3.75 -15.95
N PHE A 12 1.64 -2.76 -16.46
CA PHE A 12 0.80 -1.90 -15.64
C PHE A 12 -0.23 -2.74 -14.87
N ASN A 13 -0.99 -3.60 -15.57
CA ASN A 13 -2.00 -4.45 -14.94
C ASN A 13 -1.39 -5.40 -13.90
N ALA A 14 -0.22 -5.98 -14.17
CA ALA A 14 0.47 -6.84 -13.19
C ALA A 14 0.85 -6.09 -11.91
N ILE A 15 1.37 -4.86 -12.01
CA ILE A 15 1.71 -4.03 -10.85
C ILE A 15 0.45 -3.56 -10.14
N TYR A 16 -0.58 -3.17 -10.90
CA TYR A 16 -1.88 -2.76 -10.39
C TYR A 16 -2.51 -3.88 -9.55
N ASP A 17 -2.59 -5.10 -10.07
CA ASP A 17 -3.15 -6.25 -9.37
C ASP A 17 -2.38 -6.58 -8.09
N ALA A 18 -1.04 -6.48 -8.15
CA ALA A 18 -0.19 -6.71 -6.99
C ALA A 18 -0.42 -5.65 -5.89
N LEU A 19 -0.45 -4.36 -6.25
CA LEU A 19 -0.71 -3.26 -5.33
C LEU A 19 -2.13 -3.32 -4.75
N TYR A 20 -3.13 -3.58 -5.60
CA TYR A 20 -4.52 -3.72 -5.19
C TYR A 20 -4.66 -4.84 -4.16
N LYS A 21 -4.09 -6.01 -4.43
CA LYS A 21 -4.09 -7.14 -3.49
C LYS A 21 -3.44 -6.79 -2.16
N ARG A 22 -2.25 -6.16 -2.18
CA ARG A 22 -1.55 -5.74 -0.95
C ARG A 22 -2.36 -4.71 -0.15
N SER A 23 -2.95 -3.74 -0.83
CA SER A 23 -3.78 -2.72 -0.19
C SER A 23 -5.02 -3.32 0.45
N ALA A 24 -5.70 -4.24 -0.24
CA ALA A 24 -6.85 -4.98 0.27
C ALA A 24 -6.49 -5.85 1.48
N ASP A 25 -5.37 -6.58 1.42
CA ASP A 25 -4.88 -7.41 2.52
C ASP A 25 -4.55 -6.56 3.75
N ALA A 26 -3.89 -5.41 3.57
CA ALA A 26 -3.57 -4.48 4.66
C ALA A 26 -4.83 -3.85 5.27
N ALA A 27 -5.79 -3.44 4.44
CA ALA A 27 -7.07 -2.90 4.92
C ALA A 27 -7.87 -3.96 5.69
N LYS A 28 -7.88 -5.21 5.21
CA LYS A 28 -8.50 -6.34 5.89
C LYS A 28 -7.84 -6.65 7.22
N ALA A 29 -6.51 -6.70 7.28
CA ALA A 29 -5.77 -6.92 8.52
C ALA A 29 -6.05 -5.81 9.55
N ALA A 30 -6.10 -4.54 9.12
CA ALA A 30 -6.44 -3.42 10.00
C ALA A 30 -7.89 -3.51 10.53
N TYR A 31 -8.83 -3.90 9.67
CA TYR A 31 -10.21 -4.17 10.08
C TYR A 31 -10.28 -5.32 11.09
N GLU A 32 -9.63 -6.45 10.81
CA GLU A 32 -9.57 -7.62 11.70
C GLU A 32 -8.97 -7.27 13.07
N MET A 33 -7.91 -6.46 13.11
CA MET A 33 -7.34 -5.97 14.36
C MET A 33 -8.30 -5.08 15.16
N LYS A 34 -9.06 -4.21 14.50
CA LYS A 34 -10.04 -3.35 15.19
C LYS A 34 -11.25 -4.14 15.67
N ILE A 35 -11.79 -5.04 14.85
CA ILE A 35 -12.95 -5.86 15.25
C ILE A 35 -12.58 -6.87 16.34
N ALA A 36 -11.36 -7.42 16.34
CA ALA A 36 -10.87 -8.27 17.43
C ALA A 36 -10.82 -7.53 18.78
N LYS A 37 -10.55 -6.22 18.76
CA LYS A 37 -10.56 -5.36 19.95
C LYS A 37 -11.97 -4.88 20.34
N ALA A 38 -12.93 -4.93 19.41
CA ALA A 38 -14.31 -4.48 19.63
C ALA A 38 -15.16 -5.53 20.36
N LYS A 39 -15.35 -5.33 21.66
CA LYS A 39 -16.10 -6.25 22.54
C LYS A 39 -17.61 -5.97 22.55
N THR A 40 -18.04 -4.76 22.21
CA THR A 40 -19.46 -4.36 22.23
C THR A 40 -20.01 -4.09 20.83
N ARG A 41 -21.33 -4.22 20.65
CA ARG A 41 -22.01 -3.95 19.38
C ARG A 41 -21.72 -2.53 18.85
N LYS A 42 -21.74 -1.52 19.72
CA LYS A 42 -21.43 -0.13 19.37
C LYS A 42 -19.97 0.06 18.89
N GLN A 43 -19.03 -0.68 19.47
CA GLN A 43 -17.63 -0.67 19.01
C GLN A 43 -17.46 -1.36 17.66
N ARG A 44 -18.21 -2.44 17.39
CA ARG A 44 -18.20 -3.12 16.09
C ARG A 44 -18.80 -2.25 14.99
N GLU A 45 -19.90 -1.55 15.28
CA GLU A 45 -20.50 -0.58 14.37
C GLU A 45 -19.52 0.58 14.07
N ALA A 46 -18.75 1.03 15.05
CA ALA A 46 -17.69 2.03 14.86
C ALA A 46 -16.45 1.52 14.09
N CYS A 47 -16.29 0.19 13.96
CA CYS A 47 -15.26 -0.40 13.09
C CYS A 47 -15.71 -0.47 11.62
N ALA A 48 -16.97 -0.16 11.29
CA ALA A 48 -17.38 -0.01 9.90
C ALA A 48 -16.77 1.29 9.32
N GLY A 49 -16.06 1.19 8.20
CA GLY A 49 -15.43 2.35 7.57
C GLY A 49 -14.27 2.01 6.64
N HIS A 50 -13.65 3.04 6.08
CA HIS A 50 -12.48 2.91 5.22
C HIS A 50 -11.21 2.81 6.08
N TYR A 51 -10.38 1.81 5.78
CA TYR A 51 -9.08 1.59 6.40
C TYR A 51 -7.95 1.94 5.42
N PRO A 52 -7.56 3.22 5.32
CA PRO A 52 -6.41 3.60 4.50
C PRO A 52 -5.14 2.96 5.07
N SER A 53 -4.35 2.35 4.19
CA SER A 53 -3.07 1.72 4.48
C SER A 53 -1.94 2.40 3.69
N ASP A 54 -0.69 2.23 4.11
CA ASP A 54 0.46 2.79 3.38
C ASP A 54 0.50 2.28 1.92
N TRP A 55 0.07 1.04 1.71
CA TRP A 55 -0.15 0.47 0.37
C TRP A 55 -1.21 1.20 -0.45
N SER A 56 -2.32 1.62 0.17
CA SER A 56 -3.34 2.42 -0.52
C SER A 56 -2.81 3.79 -0.93
N GLN A 57 -1.94 4.39 -0.11
CA GLN A 57 -1.32 5.67 -0.39
C GLN A 57 -0.26 5.55 -1.50
N LEU A 58 0.61 4.53 -1.43
CA LEU A 58 1.57 4.23 -2.49
C LEU A 58 0.87 4.00 -3.84
N PHE A 59 -0.26 3.28 -3.82
CA PHE A 59 -1.03 3.00 -5.01
C PHE A 59 -1.65 4.25 -5.65
N ASP A 60 -2.22 5.15 -4.84
CA ASP A 60 -2.76 6.43 -5.33
C ASP A 60 -1.62 7.31 -5.90
N LEU A 61 -0.49 7.38 -5.21
CA LEU A 61 0.68 8.16 -5.67
C LEU A 61 1.25 7.62 -6.97
N TRP A 62 1.40 6.30 -7.10
CA TRP A 62 1.86 5.66 -8.32
C TRP A 62 0.90 5.89 -9.49
N SER A 63 -0.41 5.74 -9.24
CA SER A 63 -1.45 5.98 -10.24
C SER A 63 -1.50 7.44 -10.74
N ARG A 64 -0.98 8.39 -9.94
CA ARG A 64 -0.86 9.81 -10.29
C ARG A 64 0.51 10.20 -10.83
N ASP A 65 1.34 9.23 -11.20
CA ASP A 65 2.73 9.43 -11.66
C ASP A 65 3.60 10.23 -10.67
N ARG A 66 3.27 10.22 -9.36
CA ARG A 66 4.07 10.86 -8.31
C ARG A 66 5.23 9.99 -7.84
N VAL A 67 5.14 8.69 -8.10
CA VAL A 67 6.10 7.68 -7.67
C VAL A 67 6.54 6.85 -8.88
N SER A 68 7.83 6.54 -8.94
CA SER A 68 8.40 5.76 -10.05
C SER A 68 8.03 4.27 -9.96
N ASN A 69 8.01 3.60 -11.12
CA ASN A 69 7.77 2.16 -11.19
C ASN A 69 8.82 1.35 -10.44
N LEU A 70 10.06 1.85 -10.39
CA LEU A 70 11.16 1.19 -9.67
C LEU A 70 10.85 1.14 -8.17
N HIS A 71 10.49 2.29 -7.59
CA HIS A 71 10.16 2.37 -6.17
C HIS A 71 8.96 1.48 -5.80
N VAL A 72 7.92 1.46 -6.64
CA VAL A 72 6.79 0.54 -6.44
C VAL A 72 7.22 -0.92 -6.49
N TYR A 73 8.07 -1.28 -7.45
CA TYR A 73 8.58 -2.63 -7.58
C TYR A 73 9.42 -3.04 -6.37
N GLU A 74 10.27 -2.16 -5.87
CA GLU A 74 11.06 -2.37 -4.66
C GLU A 74 10.16 -2.54 -3.44
N CYS A 75 9.16 -1.67 -3.24
CA CYS A 75 8.19 -1.82 -2.15
C CYS A 75 7.48 -3.18 -2.22
N LEU A 76 6.99 -3.56 -3.41
CA LEU A 76 6.33 -4.86 -3.63
C LEU A 76 7.27 -6.04 -3.34
N HIS A 77 8.55 -5.92 -3.69
CA HIS A 77 9.56 -6.96 -3.47
C HIS A 77 9.94 -7.11 -2.00
N VAL A 78 10.21 -5.99 -1.32
CA VAL A 78 10.50 -5.93 0.12
C VAL A 78 9.26 -6.34 0.94
N GLY A 79 8.07 -6.08 0.41
CA GLY A 79 6.81 -6.33 1.11
C GLY A 79 6.50 -5.27 2.17
N HIS A 80 7.13 -4.11 2.09
CA HIS A 80 6.91 -2.96 2.96
C HIS A 80 6.89 -1.66 2.14
N VAL A 81 6.00 -0.73 2.48
CA VAL A 81 5.99 0.62 1.90
C VAL A 81 6.85 1.50 2.78
N TYR A 82 7.91 2.05 2.20
CA TYR A 82 8.82 2.94 2.89
C TYR A 82 8.86 4.29 2.16
N SER A 83 9.06 5.36 2.90
CA SER A 83 9.40 6.66 2.32
C SER A 83 10.84 6.58 1.77
N PRO A 84 11.18 7.25 0.65
CA PRO A 84 12.57 7.36 0.20
C PRO A 84 13.52 7.92 1.26
N ASP A 85 12.99 8.63 2.27
CA ASP A 85 13.76 9.11 3.41
C ASP A 85 14.08 8.00 4.43
N ASP A 86 13.25 6.96 4.55
CA ASP A 86 13.49 5.83 5.45
C ASP A 86 14.70 4.99 5.01
N LEU A 87 14.99 4.92 3.70
CA LEU A 87 16.17 4.23 3.15
C LEU A 87 17.49 4.94 3.43
N LYS A 88 17.48 6.24 3.79
CA LYS A 88 18.73 6.99 4.07
C LYS A 88 19.32 6.62 5.42
N GLU A 89 18.52 6.08 6.34
CA GLU A 89 18.97 5.75 7.70
C GLU A 89 19.62 4.36 7.82
N GLU A 90 19.47 3.46 6.84
CA GLU A 90 20.08 2.11 6.89
C GLU A 90 21.51 2.02 6.33
N THR A 91 22.11 3.12 5.86
CA THR A 91 23.52 3.15 5.38
C THR A 91 24.55 3.65 6.40
N VAL A 92 24.22 3.65 7.70
CA VAL A 92 25.20 3.86 8.76
C VAL A 92 24.99 2.80 9.84
N HIS A 93 25.76 1.71 9.75
CA HIS A 93 26.47 1.09 10.88
C HIS A 93 27.38 -0.05 10.43
#